data_AF-A0AAD2JNJ8-F1
#
_entry.id   AF-A0AAD2JNJ8-F1
#
_cell.length_a   1.000
_cell.length_b   1.000
_cell.length_c   1.000
_cell.angle_alpha   90.00
_cell.angle_beta   90.00
_cell.angle_gamma   90.00
#
_symmetry.space_group_name_H-M   'P 1'
#
loop_
_entity.id
_entity.type
_entity.pdbx_description
1 polymer ?
#
loop_
_entity_poly.entity_id
_entity_poly.type
_entity_poly.pdbx_seq_one_letter_code
_entity_poly.pdbx_strand_id
1 'polypeptide(L)'
;MVFLTASKRITSLIGSPLLRLGLAARNSKLFSPLVGGEGSSSSSSSSSSSLQSISLQQKQLDTPYLDMALLIPFAQKLLSLALYDESQKRVSQHYSSTGKDGSILKSLYQGQQKQSSPSDGDASVATATKELSNLRVQSYDHVIRKSLLPKETHSNLQSWMGHLRILKWARAEFLISKYGPMVKEAMDAYPQLRGSPQFQRNPNQNFFLQLARGRLVLPFSQSTSSSSSSPSQEDEADHANKTSNSMMLLPTTDTVVKAFDMKDWAIQKDSQGLHESTNVILDKLSSSSQIIDQQQATTTTTTTNNSDDTAASMEDISTEELLHCLSGGHVQYCGPLNAICEEANLYQLWTKEYVQHLGDYLLQEYSSNTDKTTIVDIGAGDGLLIRYLQEYMGGKLRKGNRRKHKNAITGAALPRMVSTDDGSWGIFAKAKVEKLNVEEALEKYGKLSQDEHLVVLCSWMPQQVDWTAQFRESKVDEYILIGEADDGSCGHGWDTWGNYTFAPSESDIPPFQQDGYQRWDMDSLIPFQFSRFDSAISRSSKTVSFRRKRSSTKKQKQ
;
A
#
# COMPACT_ATOMS: atom_id res chain seq x y z
N MET A 1 20.03 10.45 -20.04
CA MET A 1 21.51 10.36 -19.91
C MET A 1 21.99 9.45 -18.78
N VAL A 2 21.30 9.35 -17.63
CA VAL A 2 21.62 8.36 -16.57
C VAL A 2 21.41 6.92 -17.06
N PHE A 3 20.31 6.64 -17.79
CA PHE A 3 20.13 5.37 -18.50
C PHE A 3 21.25 5.09 -19.51
N LEU A 4 21.86 6.10 -20.14
CA LEU A 4 23.02 5.94 -21.04
C LEU A 4 24.33 5.65 -20.29
N THR A 5 24.45 6.06 -19.03
CA THR A 5 25.67 5.89 -18.23
C THR A 5 25.65 4.56 -17.46
N ALA A 6 24.49 4.17 -16.93
CA ALA A 6 24.23 2.81 -16.46
C ALA A 6 24.22 1.81 -17.64
N SER A 7 23.63 2.20 -18.78
CA SER A 7 23.71 1.44 -20.04
C SER A 7 25.15 1.26 -20.47
N LYS A 8 26.06 2.25 -20.41
CA LYS A 8 27.47 2.04 -20.82
C LYS A 8 28.18 0.91 -20.06
N ARG A 9 27.88 0.68 -18.77
CA ARG A 9 28.42 -0.47 -18.03
C ARG A 9 27.71 -1.78 -18.38
N ILE A 10 26.40 -1.77 -18.63
CA ILE A 10 25.58 -2.95 -18.96
C ILE A 10 25.68 -3.35 -20.45
N THR A 11 25.87 -2.41 -21.37
CA THR A 11 26.03 -2.62 -22.83
C THR A 11 27.40 -3.18 -23.20
N SER A 12 28.38 -3.11 -22.29
CA SER A 12 29.62 -3.89 -22.42
C SER A 12 29.38 -5.40 -22.24
N LEU A 13 28.26 -5.79 -21.61
CA LEU A 13 27.87 -7.18 -21.34
C LEU A 13 26.73 -7.68 -22.24
N ILE A 14 25.81 -6.81 -22.69
CA ILE A 14 24.59 -7.19 -23.43
C ILE A 14 24.27 -6.09 -24.47
N GLY A 15 24.34 -6.41 -25.78
CA GLY A 15 24.40 -5.43 -26.89
C GLY A 15 23.30 -4.34 -27.00
N SER A 16 23.69 -3.22 -27.62
CA SER A 16 23.04 -1.88 -27.65
C SER A 16 21.73 -1.61 -28.45
N PRO A 17 21.24 -2.40 -29.44
CA PRO A 17 20.20 -1.86 -30.35
C PRO A 17 18.77 -1.76 -29.78
N LEU A 18 18.34 -2.73 -28.96
CA LEU A 18 16.93 -2.87 -28.54
C LEU A 18 16.47 -1.76 -27.58
N LEU A 19 17.36 -1.25 -26.71
CA LEU A 19 17.05 -0.24 -25.71
C LEU A 19 16.83 1.17 -26.31
N ARG A 20 17.40 1.48 -27.48
CA ARG A 20 17.26 2.80 -28.12
C ARG A 20 15.92 2.97 -28.84
N LEU A 21 15.35 1.89 -29.39
CA LEU A 21 14.06 1.94 -30.09
C LEU A 21 12.87 2.17 -29.13
N GLY A 22 12.88 1.56 -27.94
CA GLY A 22 11.76 1.67 -26.99
C GLY A 22 11.55 3.07 -26.40
N LEU A 23 12.63 3.83 -26.19
CA LEU A 23 12.58 5.18 -25.61
C LEU A 23 12.31 6.27 -26.67
N ALA A 24 12.76 6.08 -27.91
CA ALA A 24 12.46 7.00 -29.01
C ALA A 24 10.98 6.94 -29.43
N ALA A 25 10.38 5.76 -29.42
CA ALA A 25 8.96 5.56 -29.74
C ALA A 25 7.99 6.23 -28.75
N ARG A 26 8.43 6.49 -27.51
CA ARG A 26 7.60 7.12 -26.47
C ARG A 26 7.66 8.66 -26.51
N ASN A 27 8.69 9.24 -27.12
CA ASN A 27 8.90 10.69 -27.20
C ASN A 27 8.64 11.29 -28.61
N SER A 28 8.42 10.47 -29.64
CA SER A 28 8.05 10.95 -30.97
C SER A 28 6.56 11.22 -31.07
N LYS A 29 6.21 12.50 -31.23
CA LYS A 29 4.91 13.05 -31.66
C LYS A 29 4.12 12.10 -32.57
N LEU A 30 3.14 11.41 -32.00
CA LEU A 30 1.98 10.92 -32.73
C LEU A 30 0.78 11.50 -32.01
N PHE A 31 0.18 12.51 -32.63
CA PHE A 31 -1.23 12.93 -32.58
C PHE A 31 -1.30 14.42 -32.96
N SER A 32 -1.37 14.67 -34.27
CA SER A 32 -2.00 15.89 -34.78
C SER A 32 -3.52 15.70 -34.66
N PRO A 33 -4.28 16.62 -34.06
CA PRO A 33 -5.72 16.58 -34.18
C PRO A 33 -6.10 17.01 -35.59
N LEU A 34 -6.85 16.16 -36.29
CA LEU A 34 -7.64 16.58 -37.46
C LEU A 34 -8.70 17.55 -36.94
N VAL A 35 -8.46 18.84 -37.18
CA VAL A 35 -9.43 19.91 -36.99
C VAL A 35 -10.45 19.83 -38.11
N GLY A 36 -11.71 19.58 -37.75
CA GLY A 36 -12.87 19.76 -38.62
C GLY A 36 -14.09 20.00 -37.74
N GLY A 37 -14.66 21.21 -37.78
CA GLY A 37 -15.92 21.53 -37.12
C GLY A 37 -16.01 22.97 -36.64
N GLU A 38 -16.50 23.84 -37.52
CA GLU A 38 -17.00 25.18 -37.21
C GLU A 38 -18.17 25.12 -36.21
N GLY A 39 -18.29 26.09 -35.30
CA GLY A 39 -19.51 26.20 -34.48
C GLY A 39 -19.44 27.15 -33.29
N SER A 40 -19.71 28.44 -33.55
CA SER A 40 -20.41 29.42 -32.70
C SER A 40 -19.98 29.65 -31.24
N SER A 41 -19.55 30.90 -31.04
CA SER A 41 -19.27 31.63 -29.80
C SER A 41 -20.48 31.85 -28.87
N SER A 42 -20.27 31.66 -27.57
CA SER A 42 -20.82 32.54 -26.53
C SER A 42 -19.88 32.57 -25.32
N SER A 43 -19.50 33.78 -24.94
CA SER A 43 -18.50 34.09 -23.92
C SER A 43 -19.15 34.32 -22.55
N SER A 44 -18.70 33.59 -21.54
CA SER A 44 -18.80 34.04 -20.14
C SER A 44 -17.53 33.64 -19.39
N SER A 45 -16.77 34.66 -18.98
CA SER A 45 -15.50 34.54 -18.28
C SER A 45 -15.76 34.48 -16.77
N SER A 46 -15.52 33.32 -16.17
CA SER A 46 -15.28 33.20 -14.73
C SER A 46 -13.92 32.54 -14.53
N SER A 47 -13.01 33.30 -13.92
CA SER A 47 -11.64 32.91 -13.61
C SER A 47 -11.62 32.15 -12.29
N SER A 48 -11.76 30.83 -12.35
CA SER A 48 -11.40 29.91 -11.26
C SER A 48 -10.03 29.29 -11.54
N SER A 49 -9.20 29.26 -10.52
CA SER A 49 -7.79 28.86 -10.52
C SER A 49 -7.58 27.41 -11.00
N SER A 50 -6.81 27.28 -12.06
CA SER A 50 -6.56 26.04 -12.82
C SER A 50 -5.50 25.14 -12.16
N LEU A 51 -5.86 24.43 -11.09
CA LEU A 51 -5.14 23.23 -10.66
C LEU A 51 -5.93 21.93 -10.92
N GLN A 52 -7.18 22.01 -11.39
CA GLN A 52 -8.04 20.85 -11.64
C GLN A 52 -7.94 20.25 -13.07
N SER A 53 -7.21 20.87 -14.01
CA SER A 53 -7.16 20.39 -15.41
C SER A 53 -6.01 19.43 -15.75
N ILE A 54 -5.12 19.10 -14.81
CA ILE A 54 -4.01 18.15 -15.05
C ILE A 54 -4.51 16.68 -15.05
N SER A 55 -5.69 16.39 -14.48
CA SER A 55 -6.12 14.99 -14.23
C SER A 55 -6.65 14.22 -15.45
N LEU A 56 -7.06 14.88 -16.54
CA LEU A 56 -7.72 14.20 -17.67
C LEU A 56 -6.78 13.76 -18.82
N GLN A 57 -5.57 14.32 -18.92
CA GLN A 57 -4.60 13.90 -19.94
C GLN A 57 -3.64 12.78 -19.49
N GLN A 58 -3.68 12.40 -18.21
CA GLN A 58 -2.78 11.38 -17.64
C GLN A 58 -3.32 9.94 -17.77
N LYS A 59 -4.21 9.69 -18.75
CA LYS A 59 -4.69 8.34 -19.10
C LYS A 59 -3.69 7.50 -19.91
N GLN A 60 -2.49 8.03 -20.18
CA GLN A 60 -1.44 7.34 -20.94
C GLN A 60 -0.27 6.87 -20.06
N LEU A 61 -0.04 5.54 -20.10
CA LEU A 61 1.27 4.86 -20.06
C LEU A 61 1.83 4.32 -18.72
N ASP A 62 0.99 3.75 -17.87
CA ASP A 62 1.46 2.80 -16.85
C ASP A 62 1.13 1.35 -17.25
N THR A 63 1.54 0.97 -18.47
CA THR A 63 1.33 -0.38 -19.01
C THR A 63 2.43 -1.32 -18.52
N PRO A 64 2.10 -2.36 -17.72
CA PRO A 64 3.12 -3.27 -17.18
C PRO A 64 3.98 -3.96 -18.23
N TYR A 65 3.38 -4.18 -19.40
CA TYR A 65 4.07 -4.77 -20.54
C TYR A 65 5.19 -3.88 -21.07
N LEU A 66 4.96 -2.56 -21.11
CA LEU A 66 5.97 -1.60 -21.59
C LEU A 66 7.13 -1.51 -20.61
N ASP A 67 6.87 -1.56 -19.29
CA ASP A 67 7.94 -1.55 -18.30
C ASP A 67 8.83 -2.78 -18.38
N MET A 68 8.24 -3.95 -18.62
CA MET A 68 8.99 -5.19 -18.85
C MET A 68 9.82 -5.09 -20.12
N ALA A 69 9.24 -4.58 -21.22
CA ALA A 69 9.96 -4.35 -22.47
C ALA A 69 11.10 -3.32 -22.31
N LEU A 70 10.94 -2.34 -21.43
CA LEU A 70 11.93 -1.32 -21.10
C LEU A 70 12.95 -1.77 -20.04
N LEU A 71 12.89 -3.02 -19.58
CA LEU A 71 13.77 -3.57 -18.55
C LEU A 71 13.77 -2.77 -17.24
N ILE A 72 12.69 -2.03 -16.94
CA ILE A 72 12.61 -1.20 -15.73
C ILE A 72 12.79 -2.04 -14.46
N PRO A 73 12.14 -3.21 -14.31
CA PRO A 73 12.36 -4.06 -13.13
C PRO A 73 13.82 -4.54 -12.97
N PHE A 74 14.51 -4.77 -14.09
CA PHE A 74 15.92 -5.15 -14.07
C PHE A 74 16.82 -3.98 -13.65
N ALA A 75 16.55 -2.76 -14.14
CA ALA A 75 17.26 -1.56 -13.72
C ALA A 75 17.05 -1.26 -12.23
N GLN A 76 15.80 -1.32 -11.76
CA GLN A 76 15.44 -1.19 -10.33
C GLN A 76 16.25 -2.18 -9.49
N LYS A 77 16.33 -3.44 -9.90
CA LYS A 77 17.14 -4.46 -9.25
C LYS A 77 18.63 -4.11 -9.21
N LEU A 78 19.23 -3.73 -10.33
CA LEU A 78 20.65 -3.37 -10.35
C LEU A 78 20.95 -2.19 -9.42
N LEU A 79 20.03 -1.23 -9.32
CA LEU A 79 20.14 -0.13 -8.37
C LEU A 79 20.03 -0.62 -6.93
N SER A 80 19.06 -1.49 -6.59
CA SER A 80 18.94 -2.08 -5.25
C SER A 80 20.20 -2.87 -4.84
N LEU A 81 20.82 -3.59 -5.77
CA LEU A 81 22.11 -4.27 -5.52
C LEU A 81 23.25 -3.29 -5.30
N ALA A 82 23.36 -2.25 -6.15
CA ALA A 82 24.38 -1.22 -5.98
C ALA A 82 24.23 -0.48 -4.64
N LEU A 83 22.99 -0.22 -4.23
CA LEU A 83 22.65 0.34 -2.92
C LEU A 83 23.12 -0.54 -1.77
N TYR A 84 22.86 -1.85 -1.87
CA TYR A 84 23.31 -2.83 -0.88
C TYR A 84 24.84 -2.87 -0.76
N ASP A 85 25.54 -2.97 -1.89
CA ASP A 85 27.00 -3.01 -1.93
C ASP A 85 27.63 -1.71 -1.39
N GLU A 86 27.07 -0.56 -1.75
CA GLU A 86 27.50 0.74 -1.25
C GLU A 86 27.26 0.88 0.25
N SER A 87 26.11 0.38 0.75
CA SER A 87 25.83 0.35 2.19
C SER A 87 26.86 -0.49 2.95
N GLN A 88 27.19 -1.68 2.44
CA GLN A 88 28.22 -2.54 3.03
C GLN A 88 29.58 -1.87 3.12
N LYS A 89 29.99 -1.18 2.05
CA LYS A 89 31.26 -0.45 2.00
C LYS A 89 31.30 0.65 3.05
N ARG A 90 30.25 1.47 3.15
CA ARG A 90 30.17 2.57 4.13
C ARG A 90 30.17 2.06 5.56
N VAL A 91 29.41 1.00 5.84
CA VAL A 91 29.41 0.33 7.13
C VAL A 91 30.83 -0.14 7.49
N SER A 92 31.53 -0.78 6.55
CA SER A 92 32.91 -1.25 6.77
C SER A 92 33.92 -0.10 6.97
N GLN A 93 33.81 0.97 6.19
CA GLN A 93 34.66 2.17 6.29
C GLN A 93 34.45 2.90 7.62
N HIS A 94 33.19 3.02 8.06
CA HIS A 94 32.85 3.68 9.32
C HIS A 94 33.47 2.97 10.53
N TYR A 95 33.56 1.63 10.55
CA TYR A 95 34.30 0.93 11.62
C TYR A 95 35.79 1.16 11.56
N SER A 96 36.34 1.13 10.34
CA SER A 96 37.76 1.32 10.14
C SER A 96 38.21 2.70 10.64
N SER A 97 37.35 3.73 10.53
CA SER A 97 37.66 5.09 10.95
C SER A 97 37.38 5.38 12.43
N THR A 98 36.35 4.79 13.03
CA THR A 98 35.95 5.11 14.42
C THR A 98 36.73 4.32 15.48
N GLY A 99 37.42 3.24 15.11
CA GLY A 99 38.13 2.37 16.05
C GLY A 99 37.22 1.67 17.07
N LYS A 100 35.90 1.81 16.93
CA LYS A 100 34.90 1.11 17.75
C LYS A 100 34.87 -0.36 17.31
N ASP A 101 34.68 -1.26 18.28
CA ASP A 101 34.43 -2.67 17.98
C ASP A 101 33.12 -2.78 17.18
N GLY A 102 33.26 -2.96 15.86
CA GLY A 102 32.14 -3.09 14.93
C GLY A 102 31.38 -4.40 15.04
N SER A 103 31.68 -5.24 16.03
CA SER A 103 31.06 -6.55 16.22
C SER A 103 29.53 -6.47 16.31
N ILE A 104 28.97 -5.46 17.01
CA ILE A 104 27.51 -5.29 17.17
C ILE A 104 26.83 -4.93 15.85
N LEU A 105 27.32 -3.91 15.14
CA LEU A 105 26.69 -3.52 13.88
C LEU A 105 26.94 -4.54 12.76
N LYS A 106 28.10 -5.19 12.76
CA LYS A 106 28.38 -6.30 11.84
C LYS A 106 27.43 -7.47 12.12
N SER A 107 27.14 -7.78 13.39
CA SER A 107 26.18 -8.82 13.75
C SER A 107 24.73 -8.42 13.39
N LEU A 108 24.34 -7.17 13.63
CA LEU A 108 23.05 -6.61 13.18
C LEU A 108 22.92 -6.68 11.66
N TYR A 109 23.98 -6.36 10.92
CA TYR A 109 23.97 -6.46 9.46
C TYR A 109 23.85 -7.92 9.01
N GLN A 110 24.72 -8.79 9.54
CA GLN A 110 24.81 -10.21 9.15
C GLN A 110 23.65 -11.07 9.67
N GLY A 111 22.84 -10.57 10.61
CA GLY A 111 21.74 -11.33 11.21
C GLY A 111 22.20 -12.43 12.16
N GLN A 112 23.38 -12.27 12.75
CA GLN A 112 23.90 -13.19 13.75
C GLN A 112 23.65 -12.60 15.14
N GLN A 113 22.40 -12.60 15.62
CA GLN A 113 22.17 -12.29 17.02
C GLN A 113 22.59 -13.47 17.89
N LYS A 114 23.59 -13.25 18.76
CA LYS A 114 23.78 -14.08 19.95
C LYS A 114 22.65 -13.73 20.91
N GLN A 115 21.96 -14.75 21.45
CA GLN A 115 20.97 -14.58 22.51
C GLN A 115 21.66 -14.08 23.80
N SER A 116 21.91 -12.78 23.89
CA SER A 116 22.36 -12.13 25.13
C SER A 116 21.15 -11.51 25.83
N SER A 117 21.10 -11.67 27.15
CA SER A 117 19.99 -11.25 28.01
C SER A 117 19.74 -9.72 27.95
N PRO A 118 18.48 -9.24 28.08
CA PRO A 118 18.10 -7.85 27.75
C PRO A 118 18.48 -6.76 28.79
N SER A 119 19.22 -7.04 29.86
CA SER A 119 19.13 -6.17 31.05
C SER A 119 19.94 -4.87 31.03
N ASP A 120 20.93 -4.68 30.15
CA ASP A 120 21.74 -3.43 30.06
C ASP A 120 22.14 -3.03 28.62
N GLY A 121 21.71 -3.78 27.60
CA GLY A 121 22.18 -3.63 26.21
C GLY A 121 21.32 -2.74 25.30
N ASP A 122 20.09 -2.41 25.70
CA ASP A 122 19.06 -1.91 24.79
C ASP A 122 19.39 -0.53 24.19
N ALA A 123 19.94 0.39 24.99
CA ALA A 123 20.30 1.73 24.50
C ALA A 123 21.46 1.68 23.48
N SER A 124 22.39 0.73 23.63
CA SER A 124 23.50 0.55 22.69
C SER A 124 23.02 -0.03 21.37
N VAL A 125 22.10 -1.00 21.41
CA VAL A 125 21.50 -1.60 20.19
C VAL A 125 20.68 -0.56 19.43
N ALA A 126 19.80 0.19 20.09
CA ALA A 126 19.00 1.23 19.43
C ALA A 126 19.87 2.31 18.76
N THR A 127 20.96 2.72 19.41
CA THR A 127 21.92 3.67 18.84
C THR A 127 22.60 3.09 17.59
N ALA A 128 23.04 1.83 17.66
CA ALA A 128 23.64 1.12 16.54
C ALA A 128 22.67 0.93 15.36
N THR A 129 21.41 0.58 15.65
CA THR A 129 20.34 0.47 14.65
C THR A 129 20.13 1.80 13.92
N LYS A 130 20.06 2.92 14.65
CA LYS A 130 19.91 4.27 14.06
C LYS A 130 21.12 4.67 13.22
N GLU A 131 22.33 4.36 13.67
CA GLU A 131 23.57 4.60 12.93
C GLU A 131 23.60 3.81 11.61
N LEU A 132 23.20 2.53 11.64
CA LEU A 132 23.07 1.70 10.43
C LEU A 132 22.08 2.27 9.43
N SER A 133 20.92 2.72 9.92
CA SER A 133 19.88 3.36 9.10
C SER A 133 20.41 4.61 8.41
N ASN A 134 21.12 5.48 9.14
CA ASN A 134 21.70 6.70 8.57
C ASN A 134 22.71 6.37 7.45
N LEU A 135 23.60 5.39 7.67
CA LEU A 135 24.57 4.97 6.65
C LEU A 135 23.87 4.43 5.39
N ARG A 136 22.78 3.66 5.55
CA ARG A 136 21.96 3.17 4.43
C ARG A 136 21.28 4.30 3.66
N VAL A 137 20.71 5.28 4.37
CA VAL A 137 20.10 6.46 3.73
C VAL A 137 21.14 7.28 2.97
N GLN A 138 22.37 7.42 3.47
CA GLN A 138 23.45 8.08 2.73
C GLN A 138 23.84 7.33 1.45
N SER A 139 23.89 5.99 1.48
CA SER A 139 24.07 5.17 0.27
C SER A 139 22.92 5.37 -0.71
N TYR A 140 21.69 5.41 -0.20
CA TYR A 140 20.49 5.68 -0.98
C TYR A 140 20.56 7.02 -1.69
N ASP A 141 20.81 8.08 -0.94
CA ASP A 141 20.96 9.43 -1.45
C ASP A 141 22.04 9.49 -2.53
N HIS A 142 23.22 8.90 -2.27
CA HIS A 142 24.33 8.91 -3.23
C HIS A 142 23.98 8.28 -4.60
N VAL A 143 23.21 7.19 -4.61
CA VAL A 143 22.89 6.44 -5.83
C VAL A 143 21.61 6.95 -6.49
N ILE A 144 20.54 7.10 -5.72
CA ILE A 144 19.20 7.39 -6.24
C ILE A 144 19.02 8.88 -6.52
N ARG A 145 19.51 9.77 -5.64
CA ARG A 145 19.37 11.21 -5.87
C ARG A 145 20.02 11.62 -7.19
N LYS A 146 21.26 11.19 -7.44
CA LYS A 146 21.97 11.43 -8.71
C LYS A 146 21.24 10.85 -9.93
N SER A 147 20.46 9.78 -9.71
CA SER A 147 19.68 9.15 -10.77
C SER A 147 18.40 9.91 -11.08
N LEU A 148 17.72 10.41 -10.04
CA LEU A 148 16.49 11.20 -10.17
C LEU A 148 16.77 12.64 -10.60
N LEU A 149 17.84 13.25 -10.07
CA LEU A 149 18.18 14.66 -10.19
C LEU A 149 19.63 14.85 -10.69
N PRO A 150 19.97 14.38 -11.89
CA PRO A 150 21.35 14.47 -12.39
C PRO A 150 21.88 15.91 -12.50
N LYS A 151 21.00 16.91 -12.61
CA LYS A 151 21.35 18.33 -12.65
C LYS A 151 20.86 19.11 -11.43
N GLU A 152 20.23 18.45 -10.46
CA GLU A 152 19.60 19.13 -9.31
C GLU A 152 18.63 20.27 -9.72
N THR A 153 17.96 20.13 -10.87
CA THR A 153 16.99 21.11 -11.39
C THR A 153 15.55 20.61 -11.29
N HIS A 154 14.60 21.52 -11.07
CA HIS A 154 13.16 21.20 -11.00
C HIS A 154 12.63 20.44 -12.23
N SER A 155 13.15 20.73 -13.42
CA SER A 155 12.82 20.00 -14.65
C SER A 155 13.16 18.50 -14.59
N ASN A 156 14.17 18.10 -13.82
CA ASN A 156 14.45 16.68 -13.58
C ASN A 156 13.37 16.06 -12.70
N LEU A 157 12.89 16.78 -11.68
CA LEU A 157 11.82 16.33 -10.81
C LEU A 157 10.52 16.08 -11.60
N GLN A 158 10.13 17.07 -12.42
CA GLN A 158 8.93 16.99 -13.26
C GLN A 158 8.94 15.78 -14.20
N SER A 159 10.11 15.38 -14.69
CA SER A 159 10.24 14.21 -15.56
C SER A 159 9.85 12.89 -14.89
N TRP A 160 9.79 12.86 -13.56
CA TRP A 160 9.35 11.69 -12.79
C TRP A 160 7.90 11.76 -12.33
N MET A 161 7.27 12.95 -12.37
CA MET A 161 5.86 13.14 -12.01
C MET A 161 4.99 12.39 -13.02
N GLY A 162 4.46 11.23 -12.60
CA GLY A 162 3.68 10.33 -13.46
C GLY A 162 4.32 8.94 -13.66
N HIS A 163 5.57 8.73 -13.25
CA HIS A 163 6.21 7.42 -13.24
C HIS A 163 5.92 6.67 -11.93
N LEU A 164 4.64 6.40 -11.66
CA LEU A 164 4.15 5.89 -10.37
C LEU A 164 4.87 4.62 -9.88
N ARG A 165 5.23 3.71 -10.79
CA ARG A 165 5.95 2.47 -10.43
C ARG A 165 7.39 2.69 -9.99
N ILE A 166 8.09 3.62 -10.66
CA ILE A 166 9.45 3.98 -10.30
C ILE A 166 9.44 4.71 -8.95
N LEU A 167 8.48 5.62 -8.75
CA LEU A 167 8.30 6.33 -7.49
C LEU A 167 7.92 5.38 -6.35
N LYS A 168 7.01 4.42 -6.59
CA LYS A 168 6.65 3.37 -5.64
C LYS A 168 7.87 2.53 -5.25
N TRP A 169 8.69 2.13 -6.22
CA TRP A 169 9.93 1.39 -5.95
C TRP A 169 10.93 2.23 -5.16
N ALA A 170 11.21 3.47 -5.59
CA ALA A 170 12.14 4.37 -4.93
C ALA A 170 11.72 4.62 -3.47
N ARG A 171 10.44 4.91 -3.26
CA ARG A 171 9.84 5.01 -1.92
C ARG A 171 10.08 3.75 -1.09
N ALA A 172 9.79 2.57 -1.63
CA ALA A 172 10.00 1.31 -0.90
C ALA A 172 11.48 1.09 -0.53
N GLU A 173 12.41 1.35 -1.44
CA GLU A 173 13.86 1.24 -1.17
C GLU A 173 14.34 2.26 -0.14
N PHE A 174 13.82 3.49 -0.18
CA PHE A 174 14.11 4.51 0.83
C PHE A 174 13.63 4.06 2.22
N LEU A 175 12.37 3.59 2.33
CA LEU A 175 11.80 3.11 3.60
C LEU A 175 12.57 1.90 4.15
N ILE A 176 12.98 0.97 3.29
CA ILE A 176 13.80 -0.19 3.68
C ILE A 176 15.21 0.27 4.11
N SER A 177 15.78 1.26 3.43
CA SER A 177 17.09 1.82 3.81
C SER A 177 17.03 2.49 5.19
N LYS A 178 15.99 3.29 5.44
CA LYS A 178 15.78 4.05 6.67
C LYS A 178 15.33 3.17 7.84
N TYR A 179 14.42 2.22 7.63
CA TYR A 179 13.77 1.49 8.72
C TYR A 179 14.04 -0.01 8.72
N GLY A 180 14.69 -0.57 7.68
CA GLY A 180 14.98 -2.01 7.60
C GLY A 180 15.71 -2.57 8.83
N PRO A 181 16.74 -1.91 9.39
CA PRO A 181 17.35 -2.34 10.65
C PRO A 181 16.35 -2.49 11.81
N MET A 182 15.46 -1.50 11.98
CA MET A 182 14.43 -1.51 13.03
C MET A 182 13.37 -2.60 12.79
N VAL A 183 12.97 -2.81 11.54
CA VAL A 183 12.04 -3.89 11.17
C VAL A 183 12.64 -5.25 11.51
N LYS A 184 13.94 -5.46 11.25
CA LYS A 184 14.61 -6.70 11.58
C LYS A 184 14.59 -6.95 13.08
N GLU A 185 15.00 -5.95 13.86
CA GLU A 185 14.98 -5.98 15.31
C GLU A 185 13.57 -6.31 15.85
N ALA A 186 12.54 -5.65 15.31
CA ALA A 186 11.15 -5.93 15.65
C ALA A 186 10.74 -7.38 15.33
N MET A 187 11.10 -7.89 14.16
CA MET A 187 10.72 -9.25 13.76
C MET A 187 11.45 -10.35 14.53
N ASP A 188 12.66 -10.05 15.03
CA ASP A 188 13.41 -10.93 15.93
C ASP A 188 12.85 -10.86 17.37
N ALA A 189 12.48 -9.67 17.85
CA ALA A 189 11.90 -9.46 19.19
C ALA A 189 10.45 -9.96 19.31
N TYR A 190 9.69 -10.02 18.21
CA TYR A 190 8.29 -10.44 18.18
C TYR A 190 8.07 -11.61 17.21
N PRO A 191 8.43 -12.86 17.59
CA PRO A 191 8.34 -14.04 16.72
C PRO A 191 6.94 -14.32 16.17
N GLN A 192 5.87 -13.89 16.85
CA GLN A 192 4.50 -13.99 16.38
C GLN A 192 4.25 -13.19 15.08
N LEU A 193 4.99 -12.10 14.85
CA LEU A 193 4.96 -11.39 13.58
C LEU A 193 5.61 -12.24 12.49
N ARG A 194 6.82 -12.76 12.73
CA ARG A 194 7.53 -13.63 11.77
C ARG A 194 6.74 -14.88 11.38
N GLY A 195 6.02 -15.47 12.34
CA GLY A 195 5.19 -16.65 12.11
C GLY A 195 3.85 -16.37 11.41
N SER A 196 3.45 -15.10 11.29
CA SER A 196 2.17 -14.75 10.68
C SER A 196 2.18 -15.07 9.17
N PRO A 197 1.12 -15.75 8.66
CA PRO A 197 0.95 -16.00 7.23
C PRO A 197 1.04 -14.72 6.38
N GLN A 198 0.70 -13.57 6.96
CA GLN A 198 0.72 -12.29 6.26
C GLN A 198 2.11 -11.92 5.73
N PHE A 199 3.19 -12.31 6.43
CA PHE A 199 4.55 -12.03 5.98
C PHE A 199 5.19 -13.19 5.21
N GLN A 200 4.47 -14.29 5.02
CA GLN A 200 4.97 -15.41 4.21
C GLN A 200 5.08 -14.98 2.75
N ARG A 201 6.26 -15.22 2.18
CA ARG A 201 6.53 -14.97 0.77
C ARG A 201 6.07 -16.15 -0.07
N ASN A 202 5.75 -15.87 -1.34
CA ASN A 202 5.45 -16.91 -2.31
C ASN A 202 6.64 -17.89 -2.42
N PRO A 203 6.49 -19.17 -2.03
CA PRO A 203 7.56 -20.16 -2.13
C PRO A 203 7.97 -20.43 -3.58
N ASN A 204 7.04 -20.24 -4.53
CA ASN A 204 7.23 -20.46 -5.96
C ASN A 204 7.71 -19.21 -6.70
N GLN A 205 7.86 -18.06 -6.03
CA GLN A 205 8.65 -16.98 -6.64
C GLN A 205 10.10 -17.49 -6.68
N ASN A 206 10.46 -18.01 -7.85
CA ASN A 206 11.72 -18.67 -8.17
C ASN A 206 12.90 -18.04 -7.41
N PHE A 207 13.83 -18.87 -6.97
CA PHE A 207 15.14 -18.45 -6.48
C PHE A 207 15.77 -17.38 -7.39
N PHE A 208 15.54 -17.44 -8.71
CA PHE A 208 15.95 -16.42 -9.68
C PHE A 208 15.20 -15.08 -9.57
N LEU A 209 13.91 -15.05 -9.19
CA LEU A 209 13.13 -13.84 -8.89
C LEU A 209 13.41 -13.30 -7.47
N GLN A 210 13.74 -14.16 -6.51
CA GLN A 210 14.24 -13.75 -5.19
C GLN A 210 15.66 -13.15 -5.31
N LEU A 211 16.54 -13.79 -6.08
CA LEU A 211 17.82 -13.25 -6.51
C LEU A 211 17.65 -11.99 -7.35
N ALA A 212 16.68 -11.93 -8.27
CA ALA A 212 16.39 -10.74 -9.10
C ALA A 212 15.62 -9.64 -8.36
N ARG A 213 15.25 -9.81 -7.08
CA ARG A 213 14.61 -8.75 -6.31
C ARG A 213 15.55 -7.90 -5.48
N GLY A 214 16.71 -8.40 -5.05
CA GLY A 214 17.86 -7.57 -4.65
C GLY A 214 17.65 -6.47 -3.65
N ARG A 215 16.50 -6.45 -3.00
CA ARG A 215 16.25 -5.61 -1.85
C ARG A 215 17.32 -5.94 -0.84
N LEU A 216 17.59 -4.99 0.04
CA LEU A 216 18.05 -5.26 1.40
C LEU A 216 17.03 -6.20 2.05
N VAL A 217 16.98 -7.45 1.61
CA VAL A 217 16.06 -8.46 2.10
C VAL A 217 16.45 -8.64 3.54
N LEU A 218 15.52 -8.34 4.43
CA LEU A 218 15.68 -8.74 5.80
C LEU A 218 15.78 -10.27 5.77
N PRO A 219 16.91 -10.85 6.22
CA PRO A 219 17.09 -12.28 6.21
C PRO A 219 16.17 -12.86 7.28
N PHE A 220 14.87 -12.97 6.97
CA PHE A 220 13.95 -13.82 7.71
C PHE A 220 14.33 -15.25 7.35
N SER A 221 15.40 -15.76 7.94
CA SER A 221 15.72 -17.17 7.83
C SER A 221 14.47 -17.93 8.28
N GLN A 222 13.87 -18.73 7.40
CA GLN A 222 13.02 -19.79 7.92
C GLN A 222 14.01 -20.67 8.67
N SER A 223 14.09 -20.51 9.99
CA SER A 223 14.70 -21.51 10.86
C SER A 223 13.77 -22.70 10.78
N THR A 224 13.84 -23.43 9.67
CA THR A 224 13.39 -24.80 9.62
C THR A 224 14.32 -25.50 10.60
N SER A 225 13.84 -25.63 11.85
CA SER A 225 14.34 -26.65 12.74
C SER A 225 14.11 -27.97 12.04
N SER A 226 15.07 -28.34 11.21
CA SER A 226 15.20 -29.63 10.55
C SER A 226 15.60 -30.63 11.63
N SER A 227 14.71 -30.84 12.59
CA SER A 227 14.68 -32.10 13.33
C SER A 227 14.18 -33.15 12.33
N SER A 228 15.12 -33.84 11.70
CA SER A 228 14.94 -34.87 10.67
C SER A 228 14.34 -36.18 11.19
N SER A 229 13.46 -36.13 12.19
CA SER A 229 12.67 -37.29 12.58
C SER A 229 11.46 -37.39 11.64
N SER A 230 11.53 -38.31 10.68
CA SER A 230 10.37 -38.73 9.88
C SER A 230 9.21 -39.06 10.83
N PRO A 231 8.04 -38.40 10.70
CA PRO A 231 6.91 -38.72 11.55
C PRO A 231 6.43 -40.14 11.22
N SER A 232 6.27 -40.96 12.25
CA SER A 232 5.54 -42.23 12.18
C SER A 232 4.12 -41.97 11.67
N GLN A 233 3.59 -42.84 10.81
CA GLN A 233 2.22 -42.75 10.27
C GLN A 233 1.12 -42.74 11.34
N GLU A 234 1.43 -43.03 12.60
CA GLU A 234 0.46 -42.95 13.72
C GLU A 234 0.27 -41.53 14.28
N ASP A 235 1.18 -40.58 14.00
CA ASP A 235 1.10 -39.20 14.53
C ASP A 235 0.25 -38.23 13.69
N GLU A 236 -0.24 -38.66 12.52
CA GLU A 236 -0.99 -37.82 11.59
C GLU A 236 -2.43 -37.54 12.06
N ALA A 237 -3.03 -38.47 12.82
CA ALA A 237 -4.38 -38.32 13.35
C ALA A 237 -4.46 -37.36 14.56
N ASP A 238 -3.43 -37.32 15.41
CA ASP A 238 -3.38 -36.42 16.58
C ASP A 238 -2.96 -34.98 16.21
N HIS A 239 -2.24 -34.80 15.10
CA HIS A 239 -1.88 -33.46 14.61
C HIS A 239 -3.07 -32.67 14.04
N ALA A 240 -4.08 -33.36 13.49
CA ALA A 240 -5.31 -32.73 12.97
C ALA A 240 -6.18 -32.11 14.09
N ASN A 241 -6.06 -32.56 15.34
CA ASN A 241 -6.76 -31.98 16.49
C ASN A 241 -6.00 -30.81 17.14
N LYS A 242 -4.67 -30.69 16.96
CA LYS A 242 -3.87 -29.57 17.49
C LYS A 242 -3.87 -28.32 16.59
N THR A 243 -4.28 -28.43 15.33
CA THR A 243 -4.38 -27.30 14.39
C THR A 243 -5.60 -26.39 14.61
N SER A 244 -6.50 -26.70 15.55
CA SER A 244 -7.69 -25.88 15.83
C SER A 244 -7.43 -24.53 16.52
N ASN A 245 -6.16 -24.17 16.76
CA ASN A 245 -5.76 -22.86 17.28
C ASN A 245 -5.14 -21.95 16.20
N SER A 246 -5.46 -22.17 14.91
CA SER A 246 -4.98 -21.37 13.77
C SER A 246 -5.17 -19.85 13.92
N MET A 247 -6.24 -19.40 14.61
CA MET A 247 -6.45 -17.97 14.91
C MET A 247 -5.35 -17.35 15.81
N MET A 248 -4.49 -18.15 16.44
CA MET A 248 -3.35 -17.67 17.23
C MET A 248 -2.20 -17.08 16.40
N LEU A 249 -2.25 -17.14 15.07
CA LEU A 249 -1.19 -16.60 14.22
C LEU A 249 -1.34 -15.12 13.83
N LEU A 250 -2.47 -14.49 14.19
CA LEU A 250 -2.63 -13.04 14.00
C LEU A 250 -1.92 -12.28 15.12
N PRO A 251 -1.11 -11.25 14.80
CA PRO A 251 -0.58 -10.37 15.83
C PRO A 251 -1.71 -9.57 16.48
N THR A 252 -1.54 -9.25 17.76
CA THR A 252 -2.41 -8.29 18.43
C THR A 252 -2.06 -6.87 18.01
N THR A 253 -3.01 -5.94 18.09
CA THR A 253 -2.77 -4.50 17.96
C THR A 253 -1.63 -4.04 18.86
N ASP A 254 -1.61 -4.48 20.12
CA ASP A 254 -0.54 -4.15 21.08
C ASP A 254 0.83 -4.67 20.62
N THR A 255 0.89 -5.88 20.05
CA THR A 255 2.12 -6.41 19.45
C THR A 255 2.61 -5.51 18.33
N VAL A 256 1.73 -5.14 17.39
CA VAL A 256 2.10 -4.28 16.24
C VAL A 256 2.58 -2.91 16.71
N VAL A 257 1.85 -2.28 17.64
CA VAL A 257 2.20 -0.96 18.19
C VAL A 257 3.54 -0.98 18.90
N LYS A 258 3.83 -2.01 19.71
CA LYS A 258 5.12 -2.14 20.40
C LYS A 258 6.26 -2.49 19.45
N ALA A 259 6.02 -3.38 18.49
CA ALA A 259 7.05 -3.84 17.55
C ALA A 259 7.54 -2.72 16.63
N PHE A 260 6.65 -1.83 16.21
CA PHE A 260 6.99 -0.76 15.26
C PHE A 260 6.97 0.64 15.86
N ASP A 261 7.02 0.72 17.20
CA ASP A 261 7.04 1.96 17.99
C ASP A 261 5.96 2.96 17.56
N MET A 262 4.71 2.50 17.51
CA MET A 262 3.58 3.27 17.02
C MET A 262 2.77 3.95 18.13
N LYS A 263 3.35 4.12 19.32
CA LYS A 263 2.63 4.68 20.48
C LYS A 263 2.18 6.12 20.24
N ASP A 264 3.01 6.88 19.54
CA ASP A 264 2.78 8.29 19.24
C ASP A 264 2.10 8.49 17.88
N TRP A 265 1.73 7.41 17.19
CA TRP A 265 0.97 7.56 15.94
C TRP A 265 -0.39 8.12 16.27
N ALA A 266 -0.77 9.18 15.55
CA ALA A 266 -2.00 9.88 15.79
C ALA A 266 -3.19 8.91 15.89
N ILE A 267 -3.80 8.85 17.07
CA ILE A 267 -5.07 8.15 17.27
C ILE A 267 -6.15 8.86 16.45
N GLN A 268 -6.04 10.19 16.35
CA GLN A 268 -6.89 11.04 15.54
C GLN A 268 -6.40 11.08 14.10
N LYS A 269 -7.35 11.01 13.16
CA LYS A 269 -7.10 10.97 11.73
C LYS A 269 -7.14 12.39 11.20
N ASP A 270 -5.99 12.97 10.92
CA ASP A 270 -5.92 14.29 10.30
C ASP A 270 -5.17 14.22 8.97
N SER A 271 -5.90 14.28 7.85
CA SER A 271 -5.31 14.41 6.53
C SER A 271 -4.77 15.82 6.27
N GLN A 272 -5.20 16.82 7.04
CA GLN A 272 -4.74 18.21 6.87
C GLN A 272 -3.25 18.33 7.17
N GLY A 273 -2.76 17.73 8.26
CA GLY A 273 -1.33 17.74 8.57
C GLY A 273 -0.44 17.17 7.43
N LEU A 274 -0.94 16.17 6.70
CA LEU A 274 -0.22 15.61 5.55
C LEU A 274 -0.19 16.59 4.37
N HIS A 275 -1.33 17.22 4.07
CA HIS A 275 -1.42 18.25 3.03
C HIS A 275 -0.58 19.47 3.37
N GLU A 276 -0.62 19.94 4.61
CA GLU A 276 0.18 21.06 5.10
C GLU A 276 1.67 20.78 4.95
N SER A 277 2.15 19.61 5.39
CA SER A 277 3.55 19.22 5.19
C SER A 277 3.93 19.18 3.71
N THR A 278 3.07 18.61 2.88
CA THR A 278 3.32 18.53 1.43
C THR A 278 3.41 19.93 0.83
N ASN A 279 2.52 20.83 1.22
CA ASN A 279 2.51 22.23 0.78
C ASN A 279 3.76 22.98 1.25
N VAL A 280 4.22 22.78 2.49
CA VAL A 280 5.46 23.38 2.98
C VAL A 280 6.65 22.97 2.12
N ILE A 281 6.73 21.70 1.70
CA ILE A 281 7.83 21.25 0.84
C ILE A 281 7.66 21.75 -0.59
N LEU A 282 6.43 21.80 -1.12
CA LEU A 282 6.13 22.41 -2.42
C LEU A 282 6.46 23.90 -2.43
N ASP A 283 6.24 24.60 -1.33
CA ASP A 283 6.60 26.01 -1.18
C ASP A 283 8.11 26.18 -1.15
N LYS A 284 8.88 25.27 -0.52
CA LYS A 284 10.35 25.24 -0.66
C LYS A 284 10.77 25.05 -2.12
N LEU A 285 10.18 24.07 -2.82
CA LEU A 285 10.44 23.80 -4.24
C LEU A 285 10.08 25.00 -5.15
N SER A 286 8.98 25.69 -4.81
CA SER A 286 8.46 26.82 -5.57
C SER A 286 9.19 28.11 -5.26
N SER A 287 9.63 28.34 -4.02
CA SER A 287 10.46 29.48 -3.64
C SER A 287 11.83 29.41 -4.31
N SER A 288 12.37 28.19 -4.47
CA SER A 288 13.49 27.95 -5.37
C SER A 288 13.15 28.34 -6.82
N SER A 289 11.95 28.06 -7.29
CA SER A 289 11.54 28.38 -8.68
C SER A 289 11.14 29.86 -8.90
N GLN A 290 10.76 30.60 -7.86
CA GLN A 290 10.22 31.97 -7.94
C GLN A 290 11.23 33.06 -8.31
N ILE A 291 12.48 32.71 -8.65
CA ILE A 291 13.38 33.62 -9.38
C ILE A 291 12.90 33.85 -10.83
N ILE A 292 11.92 33.09 -11.34
CA ILE A 292 11.53 33.12 -12.77
C ILE A 292 10.20 33.86 -13.07
N ASP A 293 9.33 34.13 -12.09
CA ASP A 293 7.99 34.71 -12.36
C ASP A 293 7.84 36.23 -12.11
N GLN A 294 8.92 36.96 -11.81
CA GLN A 294 8.92 38.45 -11.81
C GLN A 294 9.11 39.07 -13.22
N GLN A 295 8.71 38.39 -14.30
CA GLN A 295 8.74 38.96 -15.66
C GLN A 295 7.37 39.08 -16.37
N GLN A 296 6.24 38.83 -15.69
CA GLN A 296 4.91 38.98 -16.32
C GLN A 296 4.09 40.21 -15.88
N ALA A 297 4.71 41.21 -15.27
CA ALA A 297 4.03 42.49 -15.00
C ALA A 297 4.95 43.70 -15.14
N THR A 298 5.56 43.92 -16.32
CA THR A 298 5.75 45.29 -16.86
C THR A 298 6.21 45.24 -18.32
N THR A 299 5.30 45.63 -19.19
CA THR A 299 5.55 45.92 -20.60
C THR A 299 6.46 47.15 -20.71
N THR A 300 7.77 46.98 -20.68
CA THR A 300 8.70 47.97 -21.25
C THR A 300 9.91 47.25 -21.84
N THR A 301 9.90 47.20 -23.17
CA THR A 301 10.92 46.72 -24.07
C THR A 301 12.28 47.30 -23.75
N THR A 302 13.11 46.54 -23.02
CA THR A 302 14.56 46.77 -23.00
C THR A 302 15.26 45.43 -23.17
N THR A 303 15.71 45.18 -24.40
CA THR A 303 16.51 44.03 -24.83
C THR A 303 17.80 44.00 -24.02
N THR A 304 17.86 43.18 -22.98
CA THR A 304 19.11 42.85 -22.28
C THR A 304 19.32 41.34 -22.38
N ASN A 305 20.26 40.96 -23.25
CA ASN A 305 20.66 39.59 -23.55
C ASN A 305 21.55 38.96 -22.46
N ASN A 306 21.16 39.07 -21.19
CA ASN A 306 21.88 38.41 -20.10
C ASN A 306 21.05 37.25 -19.56
N SER A 307 21.11 36.14 -20.28
CA SER A 307 20.53 34.84 -19.96
C SER A 307 21.39 34.09 -18.93
N ASP A 308 21.54 34.63 -17.72
CA ASP A 308 22.05 33.86 -16.59
C ASP A 308 20.86 33.22 -15.86
N ASP A 309 20.43 32.08 -16.42
CA ASP A 309 19.53 31.11 -15.79
C ASP A 309 20.18 30.59 -14.48
N THR A 310 20.10 31.38 -13.42
CA THR A 310 20.40 30.93 -12.06
C THR A 310 19.21 30.12 -11.55
N ALA A 311 19.02 28.95 -12.15
CA ALA A 311 18.08 27.95 -11.66
C ALA A 311 18.43 27.66 -10.20
N ALA A 312 17.49 27.88 -9.28
CA ALA A 312 17.74 27.62 -7.88
C ALA A 312 18.10 26.14 -7.69
N SER A 313 19.19 25.94 -6.94
CA SER A 313 19.71 24.62 -6.64
C SER A 313 18.73 23.86 -5.76
N MET A 314 18.44 22.60 -6.10
CA MET A 314 17.67 21.70 -5.23
C MET A 314 18.54 21.03 -4.16
N GLU A 315 19.81 21.43 -4.01
CA GLU A 315 20.76 20.88 -3.03
C GLU A 315 20.25 20.91 -1.58
N ASP A 316 19.44 21.90 -1.22
CA ASP A 316 18.91 22.06 0.15
C ASP A 316 17.74 21.13 0.47
N ILE A 317 17.14 20.50 -0.54
CA ILE A 317 15.97 19.63 -0.37
C ILE A 317 16.45 18.21 -0.19
N SER A 318 16.13 17.58 0.93
CA SER A 318 16.53 16.19 1.19
C SER A 318 15.85 15.21 0.22
N THR A 319 16.48 14.06 -0.03
CA THR A 319 15.86 12.99 -0.84
C THR A 319 14.56 12.47 -0.22
N GLU A 320 14.42 12.55 1.10
CA GLU A 320 13.17 12.24 1.80
C GLU A 320 12.04 13.20 1.41
N GLU A 321 12.29 14.51 1.48
CA GLU A 321 11.33 15.56 1.08
C GLU A 321 10.97 15.45 -0.40
N LEU A 322 11.95 15.19 -1.27
CA LEU A 322 11.71 14.98 -2.70
C LEU A 322 10.78 13.80 -2.95
N LEU A 323 11.06 12.64 -2.33
CA LEU A 323 10.20 11.47 -2.47
C LEU A 323 8.84 11.67 -1.82
N HIS A 324 8.77 12.40 -0.71
CA HIS A 324 7.52 12.77 -0.06
C HIS A 324 6.61 13.53 -1.02
N CYS A 325 7.11 14.59 -1.67
CA CYS A 325 6.34 15.33 -2.68
C CYS A 325 5.95 14.46 -3.88
N LEU A 326 6.91 13.71 -4.44
CA LEU A 326 6.67 12.90 -5.64
C LEU A 326 5.66 11.77 -5.41
N SER A 327 5.59 11.23 -4.19
CA SER A 327 4.72 10.11 -3.85
C SER A 327 3.40 10.51 -3.20
N GLY A 328 3.09 11.81 -3.13
CA GLY A 328 1.83 12.29 -2.55
C GLY A 328 1.79 12.25 -1.02
N GLY A 329 2.93 12.42 -0.34
CA GLY A 329 2.99 12.59 1.12
C GLY A 329 3.42 11.34 1.91
N HIS A 330 3.60 10.19 1.28
CA HIS A 330 3.74 8.94 2.03
C HIS A 330 5.20 8.57 2.41
N VAL A 331 6.08 9.52 2.75
CA VAL A 331 7.49 9.20 3.10
C VAL A 331 7.91 9.72 4.47
N GLN A 332 8.01 11.03 4.65
CA GLN A 332 8.54 11.69 5.86
C GLN A 332 7.96 11.17 7.19
N TYR A 333 6.67 10.83 7.23
CA TYR A 333 5.97 10.39 8.43
C TYR A 333 5.77 8.87 8.52
N CYS A 334 6.25 8.13 7.54
CA CYS A 334 6.25 6.68 7.59
C CYS A 334 7.27 6.17 8.61
N GLY A 335 7.04 4.98 9.15
CA GLY A 335 7.92 4.29 10.08
C GLY A 335 8.22 2.84 9.68
N PRO A 336 8.71 2.02 10.64
CA PRO A 336 9.02 0.61 10.42
C PRO A 336 7.85 -0.22 9.87
N LEU A 337 6.62 0.04 10.31
CA LEU A 337 5.42 -0.64 9.78
C LEU A 337 5.30 -0.48 8.25
N ASN A 338 5.48 0.74 7.73
CA ASN A 338 5.38 1.00 6.30
C ASN A 338 6.45 0.23 5.53
N ALA A 339 7.69 0.21 6.04
CA ALA A 339 8.80 -0.51 5.41
C ALA A 339 8.52 -2.03 5.32
N ILE A 340 8.00 -2.66 6.39
CA ILE A 340 7.66 -4.09 6.33
C ILE A 340 6.45 -4.35 5.41
N CYS A 341 5.46 -3.47 5.38
CA CYS A 341 4.33 -3.59 4.46
C CYS A 341 4.78 -3.46 3.00
N GLU A 342 5.72 -2.56 2.68
CA GLU A 342 6.35 -2.45 1.37
C GLU A 342 7.16 -3.70 1.00
N GLU A 343 7.87 -4.27 1.96
CA GLU A 343 8.69 -5.46 1.75
C GLU A 343 7.82 -6.70 1.52
N ALA A 344 6.76 -6.87 2.31
CA ALA A 344 5.84 -8.00 2.24
C ALA A 344 4.72 -7.81 1.20
N ASN A 345 4.67 -6.66 0.52
CA ASN A 345 3.60 -6.26 -0.39
C ASN A 345 2.20 -6.37 0.26
N LEU A 346 2.11 -5.90 1.50
CA LEU A 346 0.87 -5.82 2.27
C LEU A 346 0.28 -4.43 2.13
N TYR A 347 -1.01 -4.35 1.84
CA TYR A 347 -1.77 -3.11 1.91
C TYR A 347 -2.35 -2.90 3.31
N GLN A 348 -2.86 -3.98 3.89
CA GLN A 348 -3.40 -4.04 5.24
C GLN A 348 -2.66 -5.11 6.04
N LEU A 349 -2.24 -4.75 7.25
CA LEU A 349 -1.87 -5.71 8.28
C LEU A 349 -3.13 -6.00 9.12
N TRP A 350 -3.60 -7.24 9.06
CA TRP A 350 -4.72 -7.74 9.85
C TRP A 350 -4.26 -8.04 11.27
N THR A 351 -4.93 -7.44 12.24
CA THR A 351 -4.76 -7.77 13.66
C THR A 351 -5.87 -8.68 14.14
N LYS A 352 -5.61 -9.38 15.24
CA LYS A 352 -6.61 -10.23 15.89
C LYS A 352 -7.87 -9.44 16.23
N GLU A 353 -7.70 -8.26 16.82
CA GLU A 353 -8.78 -7.38 17.26
C GLU A 353 -9.63 -6.90 16.08
N TYR A 354 -8.99 -6.49 14.97
CA TYR A 354 -9.71 -6.07 13.77
C TYR A 354 -10.64 -7.18 13.25
N VAL A 355 -10.10 -8.40 13.07
CA VAL A 355 -10.88 -9.55 12.60
C VAL A 355 -12.01 -9.91 13.57
N GLN A 356 -11.76 -9.82 14.88
CA GLN A 356 -12.78 -10.09 15.90
C GLN A 356 -13.94 -9.10 15.82
N HIS A 357 -13.63 -7.80 15.78
CA HIS A 357 -14.64 -6.75 15.74
C HIS A 357 -15.43 -6.76 14.42
N LEU A 358 -14.76 -6.96 13.28
CA LEU A 358 -15.44 -7.10 11.99
C LEU A 358 -16.30 -8.36 11.95
N GLY A 359 -15.78 -9.50 12.41
CA GLY A 359 -16.55 -10.73 12.49
C GLY A 359 -17.74 -10.66 13.43
N ASP A 360 -17.64 -9.91 14.53
CA ASP A 360 -18.73 -9.68 15.48
C ASP A 360 -19.84 -8.84 14.89
N TYR A 361 -19.45 -7.76 14.20
CA TYR A 361 -20.36 -6.96 13.42
C TYR A 361 -21.12 -7.83 12.40
N LEU A 362 -20.40 -8.62 11.60
CA LEU A 362 -21.01 -9.47 10.58
C LEU A 362 -21.98 -10.49 11.22
N LEU A 363 -21.58 -11.17 12.30
CA LEU A 363 -22.45 -12.10 13.05
C LEU A 363 -23.70 -11.44 13.64
N GLN A 364 -23.58 -10.21 14.14
CA GLN A 364 -24.71 -9.44 14.66
C GLN A 364 -25.73 -9.15 13.56
N GLU A 365 -25.27 -8.71 12.40
CA GLU A 365 -26.14 -8.45 11.25
C GLU A 365 -26.81 -9.75 10.76
N TYR A 366 -26.10 -10.89 10.74
CA TYR A 366 -26.69 -12.19 10.34
C TYR A 366 -27.72 -12.72 11.31
N SER A 367 -27.59 -12.45 12.60
CA SER A 367 -28.55 -12.92 13.60
C SER A 367 -29.96 -12.33 13.38
N SER A 368 -30.08 -11.26 12.60
CA SER A 368 -31.34 -10.62 12.24
C SER A 368 -31.98 -11.15 10.94
N ASN A 369 -31.26 -11.97 10.16
CA ASN A 369 -31.64 -12.38 8.81
C ASN A 369 -31.91 -13.88 8.69
N THR A 370 -32.81 -14.24 7.78
CA THR A 370 -33.17 -15.61 7.44
C THR A 370 -31.95 -16.43 6.97
N ASP A 371 -32.07 -17.76 7.07
CA ASP A 371 -31.00 -18.77 7.20
C ASP A 371 -29.88 -18.83 6.14
N LYS A 372 -29.82 -17.92 5.16
CA LYS A 372 -28.83 -17.96 4.07
C LYS A 372 -28.16 -16.60 3.85
N THR A 373 -26.94 -16.46 4.32
CA THR A 373 -26.07 -15.32 4.00
C THR A 373 -24.82 -15.78 3.26
N THR A 374 -24.48 -15.05 2.19
CA THR A 374 -23.21 -15.17 1.46
C THR A 374 -22.39 -13.90 1.65
N ILE A 375 -21.11 -14.06 1.97
CA ILE A 375 -20.11 -12.98 2.01
C ILE A 375 -19.11 -13.22 0.89
N VAL A 376 -18.90 -12.23 0.04
CA VAL A 376 -17.94 -12.29 -1.06
C VAL A 376 -16.93 -11.16 -0.88
N ASP A 377 -15.66 -11.49 -0.72
CA ASP A 377 -14.55 -10.53 -0.73
C ASP A 377 -14.02 -10.40 -2.16
N ILE A 378 -14.33 -9.27 -2.79
CA ILE A 378 -13.99 -8.97 -4.19
C ILE A 378 -12.72 -8.13 -4.21
N GLY A 379 -11.74 -8.55 -5.01
CA GLY A 379 -10.38 -7.98 -4.96
C GLY A 379 -9.63 -8.44 -3.71
N ALA A 380 -9.84 -9.69 -3.31
CA ALA A 380 -9.35 -10.24 -2.05
C ALA A 380 -7.81 -10.32 -1.96
N GLY A 381 -7.09 -10.14 -3.06
CA GLY A 381 -5.63 -10.20 -3.13
C GLY A 381 -5.10 -11.56 -2.66
N ASP A 382 -4.63 -11.63 -1.41
CA ASP A 382 -4.09 -12.86 -0.84
C ASP A 382 -5.12 -13.79 -0.17
N GLY A 383 -6.37 -13.32 0.00
CA GLY A 383 -7.50 -14.08 0.55
C GLY A 383 -7.46 -14.30 2.06
N LEU A 384 -6.49 -13.71 2.78
CA LEU A 384 -6.32 -13.96 4.20
C LEU A 384 -7.47 -13.43 5.05
N LEU A 385 -8.10 -12.31 4.68
CA LEU A 385 -9.20 -11.71 5.44
C LEU A 385 -10.37 -12.70 5.61
N ILE A 386 -10.90 -13.25 4.51
CA ILE A 386 -11.99 -14.23 4.56
C ILE A 386 -11.60 -15.48 5.33
N ARG A 387 -10.38 -16.00 5.14
CA ARG A 387 -9.89 -17.14 5.92
C ARG A 387 -9.96 -16.84 7.43
N TYR A 388 -9.49 -15.68 7.87
CA TYR A 388 -9.50 -15.30 9.28
C TYR A 388 -10.92 -15.10 9.82
N LEU A 389 -11.82 -14.50 9.02
CA LEU A 389 -13.24 -14.34 9.39
C LEU A 389 -13.94 -15.70 9.53
N GLN A 390 -13.71 -16.63 8.59
CA GLN A 390 -14.24 -18.00 8.65
C GLN A 390 -13.79 -18.73 9.92
N GLU A 391 -12.49 -18.68 10.22
CA GLU A 391 -11.91 -19.31 11.41
C GLU A 391 -12.48 -18.70 12.70
N TYR A 392 -12.57 -17.37 12.78
CA TYR A 392 -13.10 -16.66 13.94
C TYR A 392 -14.59 -16.97 14.18
N MET A 393 -15.42 -16.78 13.17
CA MET A 393 -16.87 -16.92 13.28
C MET A 393 -17.27 -18.39 13.50
N GLY A 394 -16.60 -19.33 12.81
CA GLY A 394 -16.77 -20.76 13.07
C GLY A 394 -16.40 -21.15 14.50
N GLY A 395 -15.30 -20.60 15.02
CA GLY A 395 -14.89 -20.78 16.42
C GLY A 395 -15.90 -20.22 17.43
N LYS A 396 -16.46 -19.03 17.18
CA LYS A 396 -17.43 -18.36 18.06
C LYS A 396 -18.75 -19.14 18.15
N LEU A 397 -19.28 -19.60 17.01
CA LEU A 397 -20.51 -20.41 16.96
C LEU A 397 -20.35 -21.77 17.65
N ARG A 398 -19.20 -22.45 17.48
CA ARG A 398 -18.93 -23.74 18.16
C ARG A 398 -18.85 -23.61 19.68
N LYS A 399 -18.27 -22.51 20.19
CA LYS A 399 -18.17 -22.24 21.64
C LYS A 399 -19.53 -21.95 22.27
N GLY A 400 -20.43 -21.26 21.55
CA GLY A 400 -21.79 -20.97 22.02
C GLY A 400 -22.60 -22.25 22.30
N ASN A 401 -22.47 -23.26 21.43
CA ASN A 401 -23.23 -24.52 21.55
C ASN A 401 -22.83 -25.36 22.77
N ARG A 402 -21.57 -25.29 23.23
CA ARG A 402 -21.12 -26.06 24.41
C ARG A 402 -21.68 -25.56 25.74
N ARG A 403 -22.04 -24.27 25.84
CA ARG A 403 -22.48 -23.65 27.10
C ARG A 403 -23.99 -23.67 27.32
N LYS A 404 -24.80 -23.95 26.30
CA LYS A 404 -26.27 -23.87 26.37
C LYS A 404 -26.95 -25.22 26.10
N HIS A 405 -26.68 -26.21 26.93
CA HIS A 405 -27.65 -27.29 27.16
C HIS A 405 -28.80 -26.74 28.02
N LYS A 406 -29.79 -26.10 27.36
CA LYS A 406 -31.24 -26.20 27.67
C LYS A 406 -32.13 -25.20 26.92
N ASN A 407 -31.63 -24.04 26.44
CA ASN A 407 -32.45 -23.03 25.75
C ASN A 407 -31.71 -22.30 24.59
N ALA A 408 -30.76 -22.95 23.91
CA ALA A 408 -30.01 -22.28 22.85
C ALA A 408 -30.86 -22.13 21.58
N ILE A 409 -30.79 -20.95 20.96
CA ILE A 409 -31.28 -20.66 19.61
C ILE A 409 -30.58 -21.64 18.65
N THR A 410 -31.23 -22.76 18.38
CA THR A 410 -30.79 -23.81 17.46
C THR A 410 -31.06 -23.31 16.04
N GLY A 411 -30.02 -22.95 15.28
CA GLY A 411 -30.20 -22.81 13.83
C GLY A 411 -29.26 -21.89 13.07
N ALA A 412 -28.51 -20.99 13.71
CA ALA A 412 -27.67 -20.05 12.96
C ALA A 412 -26.53 -20.78 12.21
N ALA A 413 -26.72 -21.01 10.92
CA ALA A 413 -25.71 -21.55 10.02
C ALA A 413 -24.58 -20.53 9.82
N LEU A 414 -23.34 -21.00 9.69
CA LEU A 414 -22.23 -20.14 9.31
C LEU A 414 -22.49 -19.62 7.88
N PRO A 415 -22.35 -18.31 7.61
CA PRO A 415 -22.49 -17.79 6.26
C PRO A 415 -21.47 -18.43 5.32
N ARG A 416 -21.86 -18.57 4.05
CA ARG A 416 -20.93 -18.93 3.00
C ARG A 416 -19.98 -17.77 2.78
N MET A 417 -18.67 -17.98 2.89
CA MET A 417 -17.68 -16.92 2.64
C MET A 417 -16.74 -17.31 1.50
N VAL A 418 -16.49 -16.39 0.57
CA VAL A 418 -15.67 -16.61 -0.61
C VAL A 418 -14.74 -15.42 -0.84
N SER A 419 -13.51 -15.68 -1.25
CA SER A 419 -12.58 -14.66 -1.77
C SER A 419 -12.45 -14.79 -3.28
N THR A 420 -12.54 -13.67 -4.00
CA THR A 420 -12.35 -13.58 -5.44
C THR A 420 -11.34 -12.49 -5.80
N ASP A 421 -10.50 -12.74 -6.79
CA ASP A 421 -9.52 -11.79 -7.31
C ASP A 421 -9.19 -12.14 -8.76
N ASP A 422 -9.08 -11.17 -9.66
CA ASP A 422 -8.78 -11.43 -11.07
C ASP A 422 -7.28 -11.73 -11.33
N GLY A 423 -6.43 -11.52 -10.33
CA GLY A 423 -4.99 -11.71 -10.40
C GLY A 423 -4.25 -10.65 -11.20
N SER A 424 -4.91 -9.57 -11.64
CA SER A 424 -4.32 -8.53 -12.49
C SER A 424 -3.15 -7.80 -11.81
N TRP A 425 -3.11 -7.80 -10.48
CA TRP A 425 -2.03 -7.20 -9.68
C TRP A 425 -0.91 -8.18 -9.34
N GLY A 426 -1.03 -9.45 -9.74
CA GLY A 426 -0.03 -10.49 -9.48
C GLY A 426 0.20 -10.76 -7.99
N ILE A 427 -0.81 -10.52 -7.15
CA ILE A 427 -0.75 -10.80 -5.71
C ILE A 427 -0.76 -12.32 -5.53
N PHE A 428 0.13 -12.80 -4.68
CA PHE A 428 0.20 -14.22 -4.37
C PHE A 428 -0.87 -14.59 -3.35
N ALA A 429 -1.79 -15.47 -3.76
CA ALA A 429 -2.80 -16.04 -2.88
C ALA A 429 -2.14 -16.88 -1.76
N LYS A 430 -2.43 -16.52 -0.51
CA LYS A 430 -2.00 -17.25 0.70
C LYS A 430 -3.14 -18.07 1.32
N ALA A 431 -4.36 -17.84 0.85
CA ALA A 431 -5.55 -18.63 1.13
C ALA A 431 -6.28 -18.98 -0.18
N LYS A 432 -7.42 -19.66 -0.08
CA LYS A 432 -8.24 -20.01 -1.24
C LYS A 432 -8.85 -18.74 -1.84
N VAL A 433 -8.42 -18.38 -3.05
CA VAL A 433 -8.95 -17.26 -3.83
C VAL A 433 -9.39 -17.79 -5.19
N GLU A 434 -10.62 -17.50 -5.59
CA GLU A 434 -11.13 -17.82 -6.93
C GLU A 434 -10.75 -16.73 -7.93
N LYS A 435 -10.33 -17.14 -9.12
CA LYS A 435 -9.93 -16.22 -10.19
C LYS A 435 -11.15 -15.68 -10.91
N LEU A 436 -11.79 -14.67 -10.34
CA LEU A 436 -12.99 -14.03 -10.88
C LEU A 436 -12.85 -12.52 -10.74
N ASN A 437 -13.23 -11.78 -11.77
CA ASN A 437 -13.40 -10.33 -11.68
C ASN A 437 -14.70 -9.96 -10.92
N VAL A 438 -15.03 -8.67 -10.88
CA VAL A 438 -16.16 -8.17 -10.11
C VAL A 438 -17.49 -8.69 -10.68
N GLU A 439 -17.65 -8.61 -12.00
CA GLU A 439 -18.85 -9.01 -12.72
C GLU A 439 -19.11 -10.52 -12.58
N GLU A 440 -18.08 -11.34 -12.81
CA GLU A 440 -18.14 -12.80 -12.70
C GLU A 440 -18.44 -13.25 -11.27
N ALA A 441 -17.89 -12.57 -10.26
CA ALA A 441 -18.16 -12.86 -8.87
C ALA A 441 -19.62 -12.56 -8.50
N LEU A 442 -20.16 -11.42 -8.95
CA LEU A 442 -21.55 -11.04 -8.72
C LEU A 442 -22.53 -11.91 -9.52
N GLU A 443 -22.18 -12.35 -10.72
CA GLU A 443 -22.98 -13.31 -11.48
C GLU A 443 -23.06 -14.67 -10.77
N LYS A 444 -21.93 -15.17 -10.27
CA LYS A 444 -21.82 -16.48 -9.63
C LYS A 444 -22.41 -16.53 -8.21
N TYR A 445 -22.23 -15.45 -7.45
CA TYR A 445 -22.59 -15.39 -6.02
C TYR A 445 -23.73 -14.41 -5.71
N GLY A 446 -24.26 -13.75 -6.74
CA GLY A 446 -25.45 -12.92 -6.67
C GLY A 446 -26.65 -13.66 -6.08
N LYS A 447 -27.66 -12.90 -5.65
CA LYS A 447 -28.86 -13.45 -5.01
C LYS A 447 -29.54 -14.47 -5.92
N LEU A 448 -29.55 -15.73 -5.50
CA LEU A 448 -30.29 -16.79 -6.20
C LEU A 448 -31.78 -16.74 -5.86
N SER A 449 -32.14 -16.18 -4.71
CA SER A 449 -33.52 -15.92 -4.29
C SER A 449 -33.64 -14.60 -3.53
N GLN A 450 -34.88 -14.10 -3.38
CA GLN A 450 -35.16 -12.88 -2.61
C GLN A 450 -34.85 -13.00 -1.11
N ASP A 451 -34.70 -14.23 -0.61
CA ASP A 451 -34.46 -14.53 0.80
C ASP A 451 -32.97 -14.66 1.17
N GLU A 452 -32.07 -14.62 0.17
CA GLU A 452 -30.63 -14.67 0.39
C GLU A 452 -30.06 -13.28 0.67
N HIS A 453 -29.27 -13.18 1.75
CA HIS A 453 -28.54 -11.98 2.10
C HIS A 453 -27.15 -12.01 1.47
N LEU A 454 -26.80 -10.98 0.70
CA LEU A 454 -25.49 -10.84 0.07
C LEU A 454 -24.73 -9.67 0.67
N VAL A 455 -23.57 -9.97 1.25
CA VAL A 455 -22.61 -8.97 1.73
C VAL A 455 -21.36 -9.02 0.85
N VAL A 456 -20.93 -7.87 0.33
CA VAL A 456 -19.66 -7.75 -0.39
C VAL A 456 -18.63 -7.07 0.50
N LEU A 457 -17.43 -7.67 0.63
CA LEU A 457 -16.25 -6.99 1.17
C LEU A 457 -15.38 -6.56 -0.01
N CYS A 458 -14.74 -5.40 0.10
CA CYS A 458 -13.75 -4.95 -0.88
C CYS A 458 -12.65 -4.19 -0.15
N SER A 459 -11.43 -4.73 -0.19
CA SER A 459 -10.26 -4.10 0.43
C SER A 459 -9.37 -3.47 -0.63
N TRP A 460 -8.93 -2.23 -0.41
CA TRP A 460 -7.95 -1.52 -1.25
C TRP A 460 -8.36 -1.41 -2.71
N MET A 461 -9.58 -0.93 -2.95
CA MET A 461 -10.07 -0.63 -4.30
C MET A 461 -9.07 0.25 -5.05
N PRO A 462 -8.71 -0.07 -6.30
CA PRO A 462 -7.79 0.73 -7.09
C PRO A 462 -8.18 2.20 -7.15
N GLN A 463 -7.17 3.07 -7.15
CA GLN A 463 -7.37 4.51 -7.22
C GLN A 463 -8.18 4.91 -8.46
N GLN A 464 -9.15 5.81 -8.30
CA GLN A 464 -10.01 6.33 -9.38
C GLN A 464 -10.87 5.26 -10.10
N VAL A 465 -11.06 4.09 -9.47
CA VAL A 465 -11.94 3.04 -9.97
C VAL A 465 -13.18 2.96 -9.07
N ASP A 466 -14.37 2.74 -9.64
CA ASP A 466 -15.58 2.49 -8.86
C ASP A 466 -16.17 1.10 -9.16
N TRP A 467 -15.75 0.08 -8.40
CA TRP A 467 -16.42 -1.23 -8.46
C TRP A 467 -17.79 -1.22 -7.78
N THR A 468 -18.08 -0.21 -6.95
CA THR A 468 -19.33 -0.18 -6.20
C THR A 468 -20.55 0.10 -7.08
N ALA A 469 -20.38 0.72 -8.26
CA ALA A 469 -21.43 0.80 -9.28
C ALA A 469 -22.06 -0.58 -9.57
N GLN A 470 -21.24 -1.62 -9.72
CA GLN A 470 -21.71 -2.98 -9.99
C GLN A 470 -22.35 -3.64 -8.77
N PHE A 471 -21.86 -3.33 -7.56
CA PHE A 471 -22.50 -3.78 -6.31
C PHE A 471 -23.91 -3.22 -6.20
N ARG A 472 -24.07 -1.92 -6.52
CA ARG A 472 -25.35 -1.21 -6.48
C ARG A 472 -26.30 -1.72 -7.56
N GLU A 473 -25.82 -1.88 -8.79
CA GLU A 473 -26.57 -2.47 -9.92
C GLU A 473 -27.07 -3.88 -9.60
N SER A 474 -26.21 -4.70 -8.98
CA SER A 474 -26.52 -6.07 -8.55
C SER A 474 -27.39 -6.13 -7.30
N LYS A 475 -27.79 -4.99 -6.72
CA LYS A 475 -28.70 -4.89 -5.57
C LYS A 475 -28.21 -5.70 -4.35
N VAL A 476 -26.89 -5.67 -4.12
CA VAL A 476 -26.25 -6.21 -2.90
C VAL A 476 -26.92 -5.63 -1.66
N ASP A 477 -27.08 -6.39 -0.58
CA ASP A 477 -27.75 -5.86 0.62
C ASP A 477 -26.85 -4.89 1.40
N GLU A 478 -25.57 -5.24 1.45
CA GLU A 478 -24.53 -4.45 2.10
C GLU A 478 -23.19 -4.65 1.39
N TYR A 479 -22.46 -3.56 1.16
CA TYR A 479 -21.05 -3.66 0.78
C TYR A 479 -20.18 -2.89 1.78
N ILE A 480 -19.05 -3.49 2.16
CA ILE A 480 -18.10 -2.95 3.14
C ILE A 480 -16.79 -2.69 2.43
N LEU A 481 -16.34 -1.43 2.49
CA LEU A 481 -15.09 -0.98 1.89
C LEU A 481 -14.03 -0.82 2.99
N ILE A 482 -12.83 -1.35 2.74
CA ILE A 482 -11.68 -1.26 3.63
C ILE A 482 -10.54 -0.60 2.87
N GLY A 483 -10.11 0.60 3.28
CA GLY A 483 -9.06 1.34 2.59
C GLY A 483 -9.09 2.82 2.94
N GLU A 484 -8.31 3.63 2.23
CA GLU A 484 -8.33 5.08 2.40
C GLU A 484 -9.64 5.65 1.89
N ALA A 485 -10.41 6.26 2.79
CA ALA A 485 -11.72 6.80 2.48
C ALA A 485 -11.63 8.32 2.31
N ASP A 486 -12.43 8.85 1.39
CA ASP A 486 -12.66 10.27 1.17
C ASP A 486 -11.47 11.08 0.60
N ASP A 487 -10.28 10.51 0.41
CA ASP A 487 -9.13 11.23 -0.17
C ASP A 487 -8.89 10.95 -1.66
N GLY A 488 -9.59 9.95 -2.22
CA GLY A 488 -9.41 9.51 -3.60
C GLY A 488 -8.18 8.64 -3.82
N SER A 489 -7.56 8.11 -2.76
CA SER A 489 -6.41 7.19 -2.81
C SER A 489 -6.85 5.73 -3.00
N CYS A 490 -8.02 5.36 -2.50
CA CYS A 490 -8.69 4.09 -2.81
C CYS A 490 -10.07 4.36 -3.42
N GLY A 491 -10.39 3.72 -4.53
CA GLY A 491 -11.64 3.98 -5.26
C GLY A 491 -11.73 5.40 -5.83
N HIS A 492 -12.90 5.78 -6.33
CA HIS A 492 -13.18 7.15 -6.79
C HIS A 492 -13.79 7.99 -5.66
N GLY A 493 -13.26 9.20 -5.43
CA GLY A 493 -13.66 10.05 -4.30
C GLY A 493 -15.17 10.33 -4.22
N TRP A 494 -15.80 10.61 -5.37
CA TRP A 494 -17.25 10.81 -5.47
C TRP A 494 -18.02 9.50 -5.68
N ASP A 495 -17.83 8.83 -6.82
CA ASP A 495 -18.62 7.64 -7.19
C ASP A 495 -18.59 6.49 -6.16
N THR A 496 -17.46 6.26 -5.50
CA THR A 496 -17.30 5.20 -4.49
C THR A 496 -17.73 5.66 -3.09
N TRP A 497 -17.21 6.80 -2.63
CA TRP A 497 -17.34 7.23 -1.22
C TRP A 497 -18.39 8.32 -0.99
N GLY A 498 -18.76 9.05 -2.04
CA GLY A 498 -19.63 10.24 -1.97
C GLY A 498 -18.99 11.43 -1.29
N ASN A 499 -17.67 11.62 -1.41
CA ASN A 499 -17.04 12.81 -0.88
C ASN A 499 -17.37 14.04 -1.75
N TYR A 500 -18.09 15.00 -1.17
CA TYR A 500 -18.49 16.25 -1.81
C TYR A 500 -17.34 17.12 -2.33
N THR A 501 -16.12 17.00 -1.80
CA THR A 501 -14.94 17.68 -2.37
C THR A 501 -14.66 17.26 -3.83
N PHE A 502 -15.14 16.09 -4.24
CA PHE A 502 -15.00 15.53 -5.58
C PHE A 502 -16.31 15.54 -6.38
N ALA A 503 -17.37 16.16 -5.85
CA ALA A 503 -18.67 16.18 -6.53
C ALA A 503 -18.60 16.96 -7.85
N PRO A 504 -19.26 16.52 -8.92
CA PRO A 504 -19.38 17.29 -10.16
C PRO A 504 -20.13 18.62 -9.94
N SER A 505 -21.11 18.63 -9.04
CA SER A 505 -21.87 19.81 -8.62
C SER A 505 -22.20 19.77 -7.12
N GLU A 506 -22.35 20.94 -6.49
CA GLU A 506 -22.71 21.06 -5.07
C GLU A 506 -24.10 20.52 -4.73
N SER A 507 -25.01 20.42 -5.72
CA SER A 507 -26.37 19.93 -5.52
C SER A 507 -26.52 18.43 -5.79
N ASP A 508 -25.45 17.76 -6.21
CA ASP A 508 -25.50 16.36 -6.55
C ASP A 508 -25.65 15.48 -5.30
N ILE A 509 -26.46 14.43 -5.44
CA ILE A 509 -26.61 13.40 -4.41
C ILE A 509 -25.57 12.31 -4.68
N PRO A 510 -24.81 11.83 -3.68
CA PRO A 510 -23.85 10.74 -3.89
C PRO A 510 -24.50 9.50 -4.54
N PRO A 511 -23.83 8.82 -5.49
CA PRO A 511 -24.42 7.68 -6.20
C PRO A 511 -24.98 6.59 -5.28
N PHE A 512 -24.29 6.27 -4.18
CA PHE A 512 -24.80 5.30 -3.21
C PHE A 512 -26.14 5.71 -2.59
N GLN A 513 -26.36 7.01 -2.33
CA GLN A 513 -27.63 7.51 -1.79
C GLN A 513 -28.74 7.47 -2.83
N GLN A 514 -28.43 7.81 -4.09
CA GLN A 514 -29.37 7.70 -5.22
C GLN A 514 -29.89 6.26 -5.35
N ASP A 515 -29.01 5.29 -5.15
CA ASP A 515 -29.33 3.85 -5.23
C ASP A 515 -29.95 3.29 -3.93
N GLY A 516 -30.20 4.14 -2.94
CA GLY A 516 -30.91 3.79 -1.70
C GLY A 516 -30.04 3.16 -0.61
N TYR A 517 -28.71 3.33 -0.68
CA TYR A 517 -27.78 2.91 0.36
C TYR A 517 -27.56 4.02 1.39
N GLN A 518 -27.23 3.61 2.61
CA GLN A 518 -26.80 4.46 3.70
C GLN A 518 -25.37 4.12 4.08
N ARG A 519 -24.53 5.14 4.22
CA ARG A 519 -23.14 5.02 4.64
C ARG A 519 -23.05 4.96 6.17
N TRP A 520 -22.24 4.05 6.68
CA TRP A 520 -21.95 3.82 8.09
C TRP A 520 -20.46 3.63 8.29
N ASP A 521 -19.77 4.66 8.79
CA ASP A 521 -18.35 4.59 9.11
C ASP A 521 -18.16 3.74 10.38
N MET A 522 -17.37 2.66 10.29
CA MET A 522 -17.18 1.71 11.38
C MET A 522 -16.03 2.14 12.30
N ASP A 523 -16.16 3.31 12.92
CA ASP A 523 -15.07 3.96 13.66
C ASP A 523 -14.47 3.10 14.78
N SER A 524 -15.25 2.16 15.33
CA SER A 524 -14.77 1.19 16.31
C SER A 524 -13.64 0.26 15.81
N LEU A 525 -13.47 0.12 14.49
CA LEU A 525 -12.39 -0.68 13.87
C LEU A 525 -11.09 0.10 13.69
N ILE A 526 -11.13 1.44 13.74
CA ILE A 526 -10.00 2.32 13.46
C ILE A 526 -8.76 1.97 14.29
N PRO A 527 -8.85 1.76 15.62
CA PRO A 527 -7.67 1.48 16.44
C PRO A 527 -6.92 0.20 16.04
N PHE A 528 -7.60 -0.69 15.31
CA PHE A 528 -7.09 -2.02 14.94
C PHE A 528 -6.67 -2.10 13.47
N GLN A 529 -6.88 -1.02 12.70
CA GLN A 529 -6.56 -0.93 11.28
C GLN A 529 -5.14 -0.35 11.11
N PHE A 530 -4.30 -1.11 10.42
CA PHE A 530 -2.91 -0.79 10.11
C PHE A 530 -2.62 -0.93 8.60
N SER A 531 -2.54 0.19 7.92
CA SER A 531 -2.24 0.27 6.48
C SER A 531 -0.77 0.56 6.20
N ARG A 532 -0.32 0.19 5.00
CA ARG A 532 0.98 0.62 4.44
C ARG A 532 1.10 2.13 4.21
N PHE A 533 -0.02 2.85 4.22
CA PHE A 533 -0.11 4.30 3.99
C PHE A 533 -0.39 5.10 5.28
N ASP A 534 -0.75 4.41 6.37
CA ASP A 534 -0.84 5.05 7.68
C ASP A 534 0.53 5.59 8.09
N SER A 535 0.55 6.69 8.82
CA SER A 535 1.77 7.39 9.23
C SER A 535 1.58 8.04 10.60
N ALA A 536 2.65 8.64 11.14
CA ALA A 536 2.59 9.31 12.44
C ALA A 536 1.56 10.46 12.49
N ILE A 537 1.26 11.09 11.35
CA ILE A 537 0.37 12.26 11.29
C ILE A 537 -0.95 12.00 10.56
N SER A 538 -1.09 10.89 9.84
CA SER A 538 -2.27 10.58 9.04
C SER A 538 -2.64 9.10 9.10
N ARG A 539 -3.93 8.83 9.28
CA ARG A 539 -4.55 7.51 9.22
C ARG A 539 -5.83 7.60 8.37
N SER A 540 -5.68 7.76 7.07
CA SER A 540 -6.79 7.83 6.08
C SER A 540 -7.59 6.53 5.99
N SER A 541 -7.00 5.39 6.38
CA SER A 541 -7.59 4.06 6.26
C SER A 541 -8.83 3.87 7.15
N LYS A 542 -10.02 3.70 6.55
CA LYS A 542 -11.29 3.42 7.24
C LYS A 542 -11.84 2.06 6.84
N THR A 543 -12.83 1.62 7.60
CA THR A 543 -13.77 0.56 7.22
C THR A 543 -15.16 1.17 7.21
N VAL A 544 -15.86 1.09 6.09
CA VAL A 544 -17.15 1.76 5.89
C VAL A 544 -18.14 0.78 5.30
N SER A 545 -19.32 0.69 5.92
CA SER A 545 -20.43 -0.12 5.45
C SER A 545 -21.42 0.74 4.68
N PHE A 546 -21.90 0.25 3.55
CA PHE A 546 -22.99 0.83 2.78
C PHE A 546 -24.13 -0.15 2.74
N ARG A 547 -25.23 0.20 3.42
CA ARG A 547 -26.37 -0.69 3.62
C ARG A 547 -27.58 -0.20 2.86
N ARG A 548 -28.24 -1.09 2.14
CA ARG A 548 -29.48 -0.75 1.47
C ARG A 548 -30.60 -0.61 2.49
N LYS A 549 -31.41 0.47 2.40
CA LYS A 549 -32.65 0.55 3.18
C LYS A 549 -33.55 -0.60 2.79
N ARG A 550 -33.79 -1.53 3.71
CA ARG A 550 -34.86 -2.50 3.52
C ARG A 550 -36.16 -1.74 3.46
N SER A 551 -36.92 -1.94 2.39
CA SER A 551 -38.33 -1.62 2.43
C SER A 551 -38.86 -2.35 3.65
N SER A 552 -39.19 -1.62 4.71
CA SER A 552 -39.92 -2.19 5.84
C SER A 552 -41.28 -2.54 5.27
N THR A 553 -41.38 -3.68 4.60
CA THR A 553 -42.65 -4.28 4.21
C THR A 553 -43.25 -4.66 5.54
N LYS A 554 -43.89 -3.69 6.19
CA LYS A 554 -44.69 -3.90 7.39
C LYS A 554 -45.62 -5.03 6.98
N LYS A 555 -45.35 -6.24 7.46
CA LYS A 555 -46.38 -7.26 7.61
C LYS A 555 -47.37 -6.59 8.57
N GLN A 556 -48.30 -5.81 8.03
CA GLN A 556 -49.60 -5.59 8.64
C GLN A 556 -50.17 -7.00 8.76
N LYS A 557 -49.88 -7.66 9.88
CA LYS A 557 -50.69 -8.77 10.35
C LYS A 557 -52.08 -8.17 10.57
N GLN A 558 -52.96 -8.39 9.59
CA GLN A 558 -54.39 -8.36 9.81
C GLN A 558 -54.78 -9.54 10.70
#